data_AF-F2ALP3-F1
#
_entry.id   AF-F2ALP3-F1
#
_cell.length_a   1.000
_cell.length_b   1.000
_cell.length_c   1.000
_cell.angle_alpha   90.00
_cell.angle_beta   90.00
_cell.angle_gamma   90.00
#
_symmetry.space_group_name_H-M   'P 1'
#
loop_
_entity.id
_entity.type
_entity.pdbx_description
1 polymer ?
#
loop_
_entity_poly.entity_id
_entity_poly.type
_entity_poly.pdbx_seq_one_letter_code
_entity_poly.pdbx_strand_id
1 'polypeptide(L)'
;MILSGELGEINAIRSQYIQGWLRDKLEDDDQKQASWRTDPSKSGAAGAFGDIATHAYNLGRFMTGVLPETVSCSLKSFVEGRKLDDYGTAVIRYENGALGTVTASQISHGRENDVEIEIDGTKGSLKWRQENPNELHYRQNGKAHQIYTRDPNAPYMHETAAASCRLPSGHPEAFFEAFANVYAAAFDDMAKRAEGATIDRKKSLYPSVHDGVEGMYFIQQCVASSQDNAAWLPLKHPVARV
;
A
#
# COMPACT_ATOMS: atom_id res chain seq x y z
N MET A 1 -7.95 -10.93 -11.34
CA MET A 1 -7.49 -9.96 -12.35
C MET A 1 -5.98 -9.99 -12.58
N ILE A 2 -5.14 -9.44 -11.69
CA ILE A 2 -3.70 -9.34 -11.96
C ILE A 2 -3.04 -10.72 -12.00
N LEU A 3 -3.15 -11.49 -10.92
CA LEU A 3 -2.57 -12.84 -10.83
C LEU A 3 -3.23 -13.86 -11.78
N SER A 4 -4.42 -13.57 -12.30
CA SER A 4 -5.08 -14.37 -13.35
C SER A 4 -4.59 -14.00 -14.77
N GLY A 5 -3.66 -13.05 -14.91
CA GLY A 5 -3.04 -12.67 -16.18
C GLY A 5 -3.88 -11.74 -17.05
N GLU A 6 -4.96 -11.17 -16.52
CA GLU A 6 -5.86 -10.28 -17.29
C GLU A 6 -5.18 -8.98 -17.70
N LEU A 7 -4.22 -8.49 -16.90
CA LEU A 7 -3.39 -7.33 -17.22
C LEU A 7 -2.15 -7.69 -18.05
N GLY A 8 -1.84 -8.98 -18.24
CA GLY A 8 -0.57 -9.44 -18.81
C GLY A 8 0.63 -9.11 -17.91
N GLU A 9 1.81 -8.95 -18.51
CA GLU A 9 3.01 -8.50 -17.78
C GLU A 9 2.82 -7.09 -17.23
N ILE A 10 3.19 -6.87 -15.97
CA ILE A 10 3.10 -5.57 -15.30
C ILE A 10 4.27 -4.68 -15.75
N ASN A 11 3.94 -3.48 -16.23
CA ASN A 11 4.90 -2.49 -16.70
C ASN A 11 5.12 -1.37 -15.66
N ALA A 12 4.06 -0.94 -14.97
CA ALA A 12 4.13 0.17 -14.04
C ALA A 12 3.19 0.03 -12.83
N ILE A 13 3.64 0.51 -11.67
CA ILE A 13 2.86 0.59 -10.43
C ILE A 13 2.98 2.00 -9.86
N ARG A 14 1.90 2.78 -9.85
CA ARG A 14 1.87 4.10 -9.22
C ARG A 14 0.98 4.03 -7.99
N SER A 15 1.51 4.37 -6.83
CA SER A 15 0.75 4.40 -5.59
C SER A 15 1.01 5.68 -4.82
N GLN A 16 0.02 6.14 -4.08
CA GLN A 16 0.16 7.28 -3.19
C GLN A 16 -0.67 7.10 -1.93
N TYR A 17 -0.27 7.79 -0.88
CA TYR A 17 -1.08 8.01 0.30
C TYR A 17 -0.96 9.47 0.69
N ILE A 18 -2.03 10.24 0.45
CA ILE A 18 -2.02 11.68 0.64
C ILE A 18 -3.02 12.07 1.73
N GLN A 19 -2.53 12.75 2.75
CA GLN A 19 -3.29 13.31 3.86
C GLN A 19 -2.86 14.77 4.09
N GLY A 20 -3.65 15.51 4.88
CA GLY A 20 -3.39 16.90 5.25
C GLY A 20 -3.42 17.20 6.75
N TRP A 21 -3.61 16.19 7.60
CA TRP A 21 -3.88 16.41 9.02
C TRP A 21 -2.67 16.91 9.83
N LEU A 22 -1.44 16.77 9.33
CA LEU A 22 -0.20 17.33 9.91
C LEU A 22 0.33 18.54 9.14
N ARG A 23 -0.56 19.25 8.42
CA ARG A 23 -0.21 20.48 7.72
C ARG A 23 0.45 21.51 8.64
N ASP A 24 -0.13 21.67 9.83
CA ASP A 24 0.40 22.51 10.88
C ASP A 24 1.25 21.69 11.85
N LYS A 25 2.02 22.38 12.70
CA LYS A 25 2.93 21.78 13.66
C LYS A 25 2.22 21.33 14.94
N LEU A 26 1.21 20.47 14.80
CA LEU A 26 0.34 20.00 15.87
C LEU A 26 1.10 19.27 17.00
N GLU A 27 2.35 18.84 16.75
CA GLU A 27 3.21 18.25 17.77
C GLU A 27 3.74 19.24 18.82
N ASP A 28 3.65 20.55 18.57
CA ASP A 28 3.93 21.59 19.58
C ASP A 28 2.73 21.80 20.53
N ASP A 29 1.55 21.29 20.17
CA ASP A 29 0.34 21.32 20.97
C ASP A 29 0.13 19.99 21.74
N ASP A 30 -0.93 19.90 22.56
CA ASP A 30 -1.32 18.67 23.28
C ASP A 30 -1.95 17.59 22.37
N GLN A 31 -1.72 17.64 21.05
CA GLN A 31 -2.25 16.66 20.11
C GLN A 31 -1.47 15.33 20.24
N LYS A 32 -2.09 14.37 20.93
CA LYS A 32 -1.49 13.06 21.24
C LYS A 32 -0.99 12.29 20.01
N GLN A 33 -1.77 12.21 18.94
CA GLN A 33 -1.40 11.50 17.70
C GLN A 33 -0.20 12.13 16.97
N ALA A 34 -0.06 13.45 17.01
CA ALA A 34 1.09 14.16 16.41
C ALA A 34 2.35 14.01 17.27
N SER A 35 2.21 14.11 18.59
CA SER A 35 3.33 14.13 19.56
C SER A 35 4.26 12.93 19.50
N TRP A 36 3.75 11.74 19.18
CA TRP A 36 4.58 10.53 19.10
C TRP A 36 4.99 10.17 17.67
N ARG A 37 4.17 10.50 16.65
CA ARG A 37 4.47 10.19 15.25
C ARG A 37 5.61 11.03 14.69
N THR A 38 5.79 12.24 15.21
CA THR A 38 6.85 13.17 14.79
C THR A 38 8.11 13.09 15.65
N ASP A 39 8.11 12.23 16.68
CA ASP A 39 9.22 12.05 17.62
C ASP A 39 10.09 10.85 17.21
N PRO A 40 11.31 11.06 16.68
CA PRO A 40 12.17 9.98 16.19
C PRO A 40 12.56 8.96 17.27
N SER A 41 12.48 9.33 18.55
CA SER A 41 12.73 8.38 19.66
C SER A 41 11.61 7.35 19.83
N LYS A 42 10.44 7.58 19.22
CA LYS A 42 9.24 6.75 19.30
C LYS A 42 8.84 6.16 17.95
N SER A 43 8.76 6.97 16.90
CA SER A 43 8.33 6.55 15.56
C SER A 43 9.48 6.02 14.70
N GLY A 44 10.73 6.21 15.12
CA GLY A 44 11.91 5.76 14.41
C GLY A 44 12.43 6.77 13.39
N ALA A 45 13.00 6.29 12.30
CA ALA A 45 13.78 7.12 11.38
C ALA A 45 12.96 7.87 10.32
N ALA A 46 11.65 7.62 10.23
CA ALA A 46 10.77 8.19 9.20
C ALA A 46 9.44 8.64 9.78
N GLY A 47 8.87 9.69 9.19
CA GLY A 47 7.55 10.24 9.51
C GLY A 47 6.50 9.71 8.53
N ALA A 48 6.09 10.53 7.57
CA ALA A 48 5.10 10.15 6.55
C ALA A 48 5.47 8.86 5.80
N PHE A 49 6.76 8.63 5.53
CA PHE A 49 7.20 7.40 4.88
C PHE A 49 7.09 6.15 5.77
N GLY A 50 7.26 6.30 7.07
CA GLY A 50 7.05 5.23 8.03
C GLY A 50 5.58 4.92 8.25
N ASP A 51 4.77 5.98 8.43
CA ASP A 51 3.36 5.90 8.80
C ASP A 51 2.46 5.49 7.62
N ILE A 52 2.60 6.14 6.45
CA ILE A 52 1.63 5.99 5.35
C ILE A 52 2.23 5.54 4.01
N ALA A 53 3.49 5.83 3.69
CA ALA A 53 4.06 5.31 2.43
C ALA A 53 4.17 3.78 2.40
N THR A 54 4.38 3.16 3.56
CA THR A 54 4.39 1.68 3.71
C THR A 54 3.09 1.04 3.29
N HIS A 55 1.94 1.66 3.56
CA HIS A 55 0.64 1.18 3.08
C HIS A 55 0.52 1.23 1.56
N ALA A 56 0.91 2.36 0.94
CA ALA A 56 0.89 2.50 -0.52
C ALA A 56 1.83 1.51 -1.22
N TYR A 57 3.06 1.36 -0.68
CA TYR A 57 4.04 0.40 -1.16
C TYR A 57 3.54 -1.05 -1.04
N ASN A 58 3.05 -1.44 0.16
CA ASN A 58 2.58 -2.79 0.40
C ASN A 58 1.34 -3.12 -0.46
N LEU A 59 0.45 -2.16 -0.73
CA LEU A 59 -0.70 -2.37 -1.61
C LEU A 59 -0.26 -2.79 -3.02
N GLY A 60 0.75 -2.12 -3.58
CA GLY A 60 1.33 -2.49 -4.88
C GLY A 60 1.94 -3.89 -4.88
N ARG A 61 2.68 -4.23 -3.82
CA ARG A 61 3.27 -5.56 -3.62
C ARG A 61 2.21 -6.64 -3.48
N PHE A 62 1.18 -6.40 -2.68
CA PHE A 62 0.07 -7.31 -2.45
C PHE A 62 -0.72 -7.58 -3.74
N MET A 63 -1.06 -6.53 -4.50
CA MET A 63 -1.87 -6.66 -5.71
C MET A 63 -1.12 -7.33 -6.87
N THR A 64 0.19 -7.08 -7.00
CA THR A 64 0.96 -7.51 -8.18
C THR A 64 1.85 -8.73 -7.94
N GLY A 65 2.32 -8.95 -6.71
CA GLY A 65 3.33 -9.96 -6.40
C GLY A 65 4.73 -9.65 -6.94
N VAL A 66 4.92 -8.57 -7.71
CA VAL A 66 6.19 -8.26 -8.36
C VAL A 66 7.22 -7.79 -7.31
N LEU A 67 8.38 -8.47 -7.28
CA LEU A 67 9.43 -8.19 -6.29
C LEU A 67 10.21 -6.92 -6.62
N PRO A 68 10.52 -6.08 -5.61
CA PRO A 68 11.35 -4.90 -5.80
C PRO A 68 12.83 -5.29 -5.97
N GLU A 69 13.57 -4.49 -6.74
CA GLU A 69 15.01 -4.66 -6.93
C GLU A 69 15.80 -3.50 -6.29
N THR A 70 15.49 -2.26 -6.67
CA THR A 70 16.17 -1.05 -6.15
C THR A 70 15.19 0.09 -5.95
N VAL A 71 15.56 1.03 -5.08
CA VAL A 71 14.79 2.25 -4.78
C VAL A 71 15.69 3.49 -4.77
N SER A 72 15.15 4.60 -5.26
CA SER A 72 15.70 5.95 -5.10
C SER A 72 14.61 6.84 -4.50
N CYS A 73 14.94 7.62 -3.48
CA CYS A 73 13.95 8.33 -2.68
C CYS A 73 14.39 9.76 -2.33
N SER A 74 13.42 10.66 -2.23
CA SER A 74 13.59 12.03 -1.73
C SER A 74 12.53 12.30 -0.67
N LEU A 75 12.99 12.47 0.57
CA LEU A 75 12.19 12.75 1.74
C LEU A 75 12.45 14.17 2.22
N LYS A 76 11.42 14.84 2.75
CA LYS A 76 11.54 16.20 3.25
C LYS A 76 10.57 16.47 4.39
N SER A 77 11.02 17.30 5.33
CA SER A 77 10.17 17.99 6.29
C SER A 77 9.95 19.41 5.78
N PHE A 78 8.72 19.74 5.40
CA PHE A 78 8.35 21.09 4.96
C PHE A 78 7.88 21.95 6.11
N VAL A 79 7.25 21.37 7.14
CA VAL A 79 6.92 22.12 8.36
C VAL A 79 8.18 22.41 9.13
N GLU A 80 8.44 23.69 9.37
CA GLU A 80 9.68 24.15 9.98
C GLU A 80 9.88 23.59 11.39
N GLY A 81 11.07 23.07 11.68
CA GLY A 81 11.41 22.47 12.96
C GLY A 81 10.86 21.05 13.18
N ARG A 82 10.09 20.48 12.24
CA ARG A 82 9.70 19.07 12.29
C ARG A 82 10.91 18.17 12.04
N LYS A 83 11.06 17.13 12.86
CA LYS A 83 12.26 16.27 12.87
C LYS A 83 12.23 15.14 11.85
N LEU A 84 11.04 14.75 11.40
CA LEU A 84 10.80 13.63 10.51
C LEU A 84 10.14 14.11 9.23
N ASP A 85 10.29 13.34 8.16
CA ASP A 85 9.67 13.68 6.87
C ASP A 85 8.16 13.79 6.99
N ASP A 86 7.58 14.79 6.34
CA ASP A 86 6.13 14.99 6.23
C ASP A 86 5.64 14.92 4.77
N TYR A 87 6.59 14.75 3.84
CA TYR A 87 6.38 14.52 2.43
C TYR A 87 7.56 13.73 1.84
N GLY A 88 7.29 12.87 0.87
CA GLY A 88 8.35 12.31 0.05
C GLY A 88 7.87 11.58 -1.20
N THR A 89 8.84 11.23 -2.04
CA THR A 89 8.63 10.43 -3.24
C THR A 89 9.71 9.36 -3.34
N ALA A 90 9.32 8.16 -3.78
CA ALA A 90 10.23 7.08 -4.12
C ALA A 90 9.97 6.59 -5.55
N VAL A 91 11.04 6.24 -6.26
CA VAL A 91 11.01 5.51 -7.52
C VAL A 91 11.59 4.13 -7.28
N ILE A 92 10.90 3.10 -7.74
CA ILE A 92 11.25 1.69 -7.54
C ILE A 92 11.48 1.05 -8.90
N ARG A 93 12.56 0.26 -9.01
CA ARG A 93 12.75 -0.70 -10.11
C ARG A 93 12.44 -2.09 -9.58
N TYR A 94 11.66 -2.84 -10.32
CA TYR A 94 11.23 -4.19 -9.96
C TYR A 94 12.00 -5.24 -10.77
N GLU A 95 12.07 -6.47 -10.24
CA GLU A 95 12.86 -7.55 -10.86
C GLU A 95 12.39 -7.95 -12.25
N ASN A 96 11.10 -7.74 -12.57
CA ASN A 96 10.56 -8.01 -13.91
C ASN A 96 10.81 -6.86 -14.91
N GLY A 97 11.54 -5.82 -14.51
CA GLY A 97 11.78 -4.61 -15.30
C GLY A 97 10.68 -3.54 -15.18
N ALA A 98 9.62 -3.78 -14.40
CA ALA A 98 8.60 -2.76 -14.15
C ALA A 98 9.18 -1.57 -13.37
N LEU A 99 8.54 -0.42 -13.52
CA LEU A 99 8.84 0.78 -12.75
C LEU A 99 7.71 1.08 -11.77
N GLY A 100 8.01 1.67 -10.64
CA GLY A 100 6.97 2.19 -9.77
C GLY A 100 7.31 3.46 -9.05
N THR A 101 6.27 4.10 -8.54
CA THR A 101 6.35 5.31 -7.74
C THR A 101 5.51 5.18 -6.48
N VAL A 102 6.05 5.67 -5.37
CA VAL A 102 5.31 5.84 -4.10
C VAL A 102 5.42 7.30 -3.70
N THR A 103 4.30 7.97 -3.48
CA THR A 103 4.26 9.33 -2.95
C THR A 103 3.49 9.34 -1.63
N ALA A 104 4.06 9.95 -0.60
CA ALA A 104 3.37 10.15 0.66
C ALA A 104 3.43 11.61 1.10
N SER A 105 2.34 12.08 1.70
CA SER A 105 2.24 13.43 2.27
C SER A 105 1.28 13.43 3.43
N GLN A 106 1.62 14.13 4.50
CA GLN A 106 0.71 14.44 5.61
C GLN A 106 0.38 15.93 5.70
N ILE A 107 0.82 16.71 4.71
CA ILE A 107 0.75 18.19 4.67
C ILE A 107 -0.03 18.71 3.46
N SER A 108 -0.76 17.84 2.76
CA SER A 108 -1.51 18.20 1.56
C SER A 108 -2.90 18.71 1.93
N HIS A 109 -3.15 20.01 1.76
CA HIS A 109 -4.42 20.65 2.10
C HIS A 109 -5.64 19.93 1.54
N GLY A 110 -6.65 19.74 2.39
CA GLY A 110 -7.96 19.19 2.01
C GLY A 110 -7.95 17.72 1.58
N ARG A 111 -6.80 17.04 1.62
CA ARG A 111 -6.71 15.60 1.38
C ARG A 111 -6.89 14.88 2.70
N GLU A 112 -7.86 13.98 2.76
CA GLU A 112 -8.23 13.28 3.99
C GLU A 112 -7.40 12.01 4.13
N ASN A 113 -7.85 10.90 3.53
CA ASN A 113 -7.22 9.60 3.68
C ASN A 113 -7.02 8.91 2.33
N ASP A 114 -6.36 9.64 1.43
CA ASP A 114 -6.40 9.37 0.00
C ASP A 114 -5.30 8.41 -0.46
N VAL A 115 -5.52 7.13 -0.16
CA VAL A 115 -4.76 6.03 -0.77
C VAL A 115 -5.29 5.79 -2.17
N GLU A 116 -4.39 5.86 -3.16
CA GLU A 116 -4.71 5.54 -4.55
C GLU A 116 -3.62 4.66 -5.14
N ILE A 117 -4.03 3.73 -6.00
CA ILE A 117 -3.12 2.89 -6.77
C ILE A 117 -3.59 2.76 -8.21
N GLU A 118 -2.62 2.83 -9.13
CA GLU A 118 -2.77 2.53 -10.54
C GLU A 118 -1.73 1.48 -10.95
N ILE A 119 -2.16 0.49 -11.73
CA ILE A 119 -1.30 -0.60 -12.21
C ILE A 119 -1.51 -0.73 -13.71
N ASP A 120 -0.43 -0.60 -14.46
CA ASP A 120 -0.44 -0.80 -15.92
C ASP A 120 0.22 -2.13 -16.25
N GLY A 121 -0.50 -2.97 -16.97
CA GLY A 121 0.07 -4.13 -17.63
C GLY A 121 -0.02 -4.01 -19.15
N THR A 122 0.57 -4.99 -19.84
CA THR A 122 0.59 -5.06 -21.30
C THR A 122 -0.79 -5.25 -21.96
N LYS A 123 -1.81 -5.71 -21.22
CA LYS A 123 -3.16 -6.01 -21.74
C LYS A 123 -4.27 -5.14 -21.15
N GLY A 124 -3.98 -4.36 -20.11
CA GLY A 124 -4.96 -3.50 -19.45
C GLY A 124 -4.37 -2.79 -18.24
N SER A 125 -5.15 -1.88 -17.66
CA SER A 125 -4.77 -1.16 -16.45
C SER A 125 -5.90 -1.11 -15.43
N LEU A 126 -5.51 -0.97 -14.16
CA LEU A 126 -6.41 -0.83 -13.02
C LEU A 126 -6.17 0.48 -12.30
N LYS A 127 -7.22 1.05 -11.72
CA LYS A 127 -7.15 2.14 -10.75
C LYS A 127 -8.14 1.90 -9.61
N TRP A 128 -7.67 2.04 -8.38
CA TRP A 128 -8.48 1.95 -7.16
C TRP A 128 -8.11 3.08 -6.20
N ARG A 129 -9.10 3.60 -5.47
CA ARG A 129 -8.94 4.71 -4.53
C ARG A 129 -9.75 4.44 -3.25
N GLN A 130 -9.12 4.57 -2.09
CA GLN A 130 -9.72 4.22 -0.81
C GLN A 130 -10.95 5.06 -0.46
N GLU A 131 -11.00 6.34 -0.85
CA GLU A 131 -12.17 7.19 -0.57
C GLU A 131 -13.42 6.75 -1.35
N ASN A 132 -13.27 5.92 -2.38
CA ASN A 132 -14.36 5.22 -3.07
C ASN A 132 -14.05 3.73 -3.16
N PRO A 133 -13.98 3.01 -2.03
CA PRO A 133 -13.34 1.70 -1.97
C PRO A 133 -14.15 0.60 -2.68
N ASN A 134 -15.42 0.88 -2.99
CA ASN A 134 -16.35 -0.04 -3.64
C ASN A 134 -16.26 -0.02 -5.17
N GLU A 135 -15.35 0.77 -5.76
CA GLU A 135 -15.17 0.88 -7.21
C GLU A 135 -13.74 0.54 -7.63
N LEU A 136 -13.61 -0.32 -8.63
CA LEU A 136 -12.35 -0.63 -9.30
C LEU A 136 -12.47 -0.29 -10.78
N HIS A 137 -11.67 0.67 -11.25
CA HIS A 137 -11.66 1.04 -12.65
C HIS A 137 -10.72 0.12 -13.41
N TYR A 138 -11.19 -0.38 -14.55
CA TYR A 138 -10.40 -1.20 -15.46
C TYR A 138 -10.49 -0.65 -16.88
N ARG A 139 -9.35 -0.63 -17.57
CA ARG A 139 -9.23 -0.04 -18.91
C ARG A 139 -8.42 -0.95 -19.82
N GLN A 140 -8.82 -0.99 -21.08
CA GLN A 140 -8.10 -1.66 -22.15
C GLN A 140 -8.16 -0.81 -23.42
N ASN A 141 -7.06 -0.78 -24.18
CA ASN A 141 -7.03 -0.06 -25.45
C ASN A 141 -8.11 -0.61 -26.40
N GLY A 142 -8.85 0.30 -27.05
CA GLY A 142 -9.91 -0.04 -27.99
C GLY A 142 -11.21 -0.57 -27.36
N LYS A 143 -11.34 -0.53 -26.02
CA LYS A 143 -12.58 -0.91 -25.32
C LYS A 143 -13.11 0.24 -24.47
N ALA A 144 -14.41 0.22 -24.19
CA ALA A 144 -15.01 1.11 -23.22
C ALA A 144 -14.39 0.91 -21.83
N HIS A 145 -14.24 2.00 -21.08
CA HIS A 145 -13.81 1.92 -19.68
C HIS A 145 -14.85 1.16 -18.86
N GLN A 146 -14.38 0.31 -17.95
CA GLN A 146 -15.23 -0.47 -17.07
C GLN A 146 -15.03 -0.02 -15.62
N ILE A 147 -16.12 -0.02 -14.86
CA ILE A 147 -16.12 0.16 -13.41
C ILE A 147 -16.68 -1.14 -12.84
N TYR A 148 -15.86 -1.84 -12.07
CA TYR A 148 -16.25 -3.02 -11.32
C TYR A 148 -16.67 -2.54 -9.94
N THR A 149 -17.96 -2.72 -9.63
CA THR A 149 -18.51 -2.38 -8.33
C THR A 149 -18.42 -3.56 -7.37
N ARG A 150 -18.31 -3.30 -6.08
CA ARG A 150 -18.38 -4.34 -5.04
C ARG A 150 -19.76 -5.01 -5.06
N ASP A 151 -19.80 -6.24 -5.58
CA ASP A 151 -20.99 -7.08 -5.64
C ASP A 151 -20.61 -8.55 -5.43
N PRO A 152 -20.92 -9.16 -4.26
CA PRO A 152 -20.54 -10.54 -3.98
C PRO A 152 -21.25 -11.59 -4.86
N ASN A 153 -22.34 -11.22 -5.52
CA ASN A 153 -23.12 -12.14 -6.36
C ASN A 153 -22.89 -11.93 -7.86
N ALA A 154 -22.06 -10.95 -8.24
CA ALA A 154 -21.80 -10.65 -9.63
C ALA A 154 -20.91 -11.73 -10.29
N PRO A 155 -21.19 -12.13 -11.55
CA PRO A 155 -20.38 -13.14 -12.25
C PRO A 155 -18.91 -12.77 -12.47
N TYR A 156 -18.58 -11.47 -12.40
CA TYR A 156 -17.20 -10.98 -12.55
C TYR A 156 -16.39 -11.03 -11.24
N MET A 157 -17.03 -11.33 -10.11
CA MET A 157 -16.37 -11.32 -8.81
C MET A 157 -15.59 -12.62 -8.59
N HIS A 158 -14.31 -12.51 -8.23
CA HIS A 158 -13.53 -13.68 -7.81
C HIS A 158 -14.01 -14.17 -6.44
N GLU A 159 -13.89 -15.49 -6.20
CA GLU A 159 -14.34 -16.14 -4.96
C GLU A 159 -13.80 -15.46 -3.70
N THR A 160 -12.51 -15.13 -3.65
CA THR A 160 -11.90 -14.45 -2.50
C THR A 160 -12.44 -13.03 -2.26
N ALA A 161 -12.76 -12.31 -3.33
CA ALA A 161 -13.33 -10.97 -3.24
C ALA A 161 -14.81 -11.03 -2.81
N ALA A 162 -15.58 -12.00 -3.33
CA ALA A 162 -16.95 -12.26 -2.90
C ALA A 162 -17.01 -12.66 -1.41
N ALA A 163 -16.10 -13.55 -0.97
CA ALA A 163 -15.99 -13.98 0.42
C ALA A 163 -15.57 -12.85 1.40
N SER A 164 -15.01 -11.76 0.87
CA SER A 164 -14.61 -10.58 1.65
C SER A 164 -15.76 -9.58 1.83
N CYS A 165 -16.92 -9.81 1.22
CA CYS A 165 -18.10 -8.95 1.35
C CYS A 165 -19.03 -9.45 2.46
N ARG A 166 -19.66 -8.53 3.20
CA ARG A 166 -20.62 -8.81 4.28
C ARG A 166 -22.03 -8.35 3.95
N LEU A 167 -22.16 -7.40 3.05
CA LEU A 167 -23.40 -6.78 2.63
C LEU A 167 -23.64 -6.98 1.13
N PRO A 168 -24.92 -7.08 0.70
CA PRO A 168 -25.28 -7.10 -0.71
C PRO A 168 -24.76 -5.88 -1.50
N SER A 169 -24.77 -6.02 -2.82
CA SER A 169 -24.44 -4.94 -3.77
C SER A 169 -25.22 -3.64 -3.46
N GLY A 170 -24.56 -2.50 -3.66
CA GLY A 170 -25.14 -1.17 -3.42
C GLY A 170 -25.13 -0.67 -1.97
N HIS A 171 -24.91 -1.54 -0.98
CA HIS A 171 -24.70 -1.11 0.42
C HIS A 171 -23.20 -0.80 0.61
N PRO A 172 -22.80 0.40 1.06
CA PRO A 172 -21.38 0.72 1.15
C PRO A 172 -20.70 -0.10 2.24
N GLU A 173 -19.55 -0.70 1.91
CA GLU A 173 -18.57 -1.22 2.86
C GLU A 173 -17.29 -0.39 2.76
N ALA A 174 -16.54 -0.32 3.85
CA ALA A 174 -15.33 0.49 3.88
C ALA A 174 -14.33 -0.04 4.92
N PHE A 175 -13.80 0.87 5.74
CA PHE A 175 -12.65 0.64 6.61
C PHE A 175 -12.87 -0.50 7.61
N PHE A 176 -14.03 -0.57 8.27
CA PHE A 176 -14.28 -1.59 9.30
C PHE A 176 -14.35 -3.01 8.70
N GLU A 177 -15.01 -3.17 7.56
CA GLU A 177 -15.09 -4.46 6.88
C GLU A 177 -13.71 -4.92 6.41
N ALA A 178 -12.89 -4.01 5.85
CA ALA A 178 -11.53 -4.30 5.45
C ALA A 178 -10.66 -4.83 6.60
N PHE A 179 -10.71 -4.17 7.77
CA PHE A 179 -10.02 -4.65 8.97
C PHE A 179 -10.56 -5.99 9.46
N ALA A 180 -11.89 -6.16 9.48
CA ALA A 180 -12.51 -7.41 9.88
C ALA A 180 -12.09 -8.58 8.97
N ASN A 181 -11.87 -8.34 7.68
CA ASN A 181 -11.38 -9.35 6.74
C ASN A 181 -9.93 -9.76 7.02
N VAL A 182 -9.05 -8.80 7.28
CA VAL A 182 -7.64 -9.07 7.65
C VAL A 182 -7.58 -9.90 8.92
N TYR A 183 -8.30 -9.49 9.96
CA TYR A 183 -8.31 -10.20 11.25
C TYR A 183 -8.94 -11.59 11.13
N ALA A 184 -10.08 -11.73 10.44
CA ALA A 184 -10.73 -13.03 10.26
C ALA A 184 -9.78 -14.02 9.54
N ALA A 185 -9.14 -13.59 8.45
CA ALA A 185 -8.19 -14.44 7.73
C ALA A 185 -7.00 -14.88 8.60
N ALA A 186 -6.49 -13.98 9.46
CA ALA A 186 -5.42 -14.33 10.39
C ALA A 186 -5.90 -15.35 11.45
N PHE A 187 -7.09 -15.15 12.03
CA PHE A 187 -7.66 -16.07 13.02
C PHE A 187 -7.96 -17.46 12.43
N ASP A 188 -8.47 -17.53 11.20
CA ASP A 188 -8.73 -18.80 10.52
C ASP A 188 -7.44 -19.62 10.37
N ASP A 189 -6.33 -18.97 9.99
CA ASP A 189 -5.04 -19.63 9.87
C ASP A 189 -4.44 -20.01 11.22
N MET A 190 -4.65 -19.21 12.27
CA MET A 190 -4.26 -19.55 13.64
C MET A 190 -5.02 -20.78 14.15
N ALA A 191 -6.33 -20.87 13.91
CA ALA A 191 -7.15 -22.00 14.31
C ALA A 191 -6.69 -23.30 13.62
N LYS A 192 -6.55 -23.27 12.29
CA LYS A 192 -6.00 -24.40 11.52
C LYS A 192 -4.61 -24.81 12.02
N ARG A 193 -3.75 -23.84 12.33
CA ARG A 193 -2.40 -24.12 12.85
C ARG A 193 -2.44 -24.78 14.23
N ALA A 194 -3.35 -24.37 15.10
CA ALA A 194 -3.56 -24.98 16.41
C ALA A 194 -4.03 -26.45 16.30
N GLU A 195 -4.74 -26.79 15.23
CA GLU A 195 -5.15 -28.16 14.89
C GLU A 195 -4.06 -28.98 14.20
N GLY A 196 -2.85 -28.41 14.03
CA GLY A 196 -1.70 -29.09 13.43
C GLY A 196 -1.59 -28.95 11.91
N ALA A 197 -2.48 -28.18 11.26
CA ALA A 197 -2.37 -27.92 9.83
C ALA A 197 -1.10 -27.12 9.49
N THR A 198 -0.67 -27.26 8.23
CA THR A 198 0.35 -26.40 7.62
C THR A 198 -0.33 -25.33 6.78
N ILE A 199 0.07 -24.08 6.95
CA ILE A 199 -0.47 -22.93 6.22
C ILE A 199 0.56 -22.45 5.20
N ASP A 200 0.12 -22.23 3.96
CA ASP A 200 0.94 -21.56 2.95
C ASP A 200 1.03 -20.06 3.27
N ARG A 201 2.14 -19.68 3.92
CA ARG A 201 2.41 -18.29 4.32
C ARG A 201 2.58 -17.33 3.15
N LYS A 202 2.71 -17.83 1.90
CA LYS A 202 2.79 -17.00 0.70
C LYS A 202 1.42 -16.65 0.13
N LYS A 203 0.34 -17.27 0.62
CA LYS A 203 -1.03 -17.08 0.14
C LYS A 203 -1.97 -16.67 1.28
N SER A 204 -1.63 -15.58 1.95
CA SER A 204 -2.48 -14.97 2.97
C SER A 204 -3.16 -13.69 2.45
N LEU A 205 -4.38 -13.44 2.93
CA LEU A 205 -5.11 -12.17 2.76
C LEU A 205 -4.61 -11.08 3.72
N TYR A 206 -3.82 -11.45 4.73
CA TYR A 206 -3.21 -10.55 5.70
C TYR A 206 -1.69 -10.44 5.49
N PRO A 207 -1.07 -9.30 5.82
CA PRO A 207 0.38 -9.18 5.82
C PRO A 207 1.02 -10.13 6.83
N SER A 208 2.01 -10.88 6.39
CA SER A 208 2.82 -11.77 7.23
C SER A 208 4.00 -11.03 7.85
N VAL A 209 4.74 -11.71 8.74
CA VAL A 209 6.02 -11.18 9.27
C VAL A 209 7.03 -10.87 8.15
N HIS A 210 6.97 -11.59 7.03
CA HIS A 210 7.83 -11.36 5.87
C HIS A 210 7.51 -10.02 5.19
N ASP A 211 6.22 -9.73 5.02
CA ASP A 211 5.74 -8.45 4.49
C ASP A 211 6.10 -7.29 5.44
N GLY A 212 6.07 -7.54 6.76
CA GLY A 212 6.53 -6.60 7.77
C GLY A 212 8.02 -6.28 7.66
N VAL A 213 8.89 -7.30 7.49
CA VAL A 213 10.33 -7.08 7.27
C VAL A 213 10.58 -6.31 5.97
N GLU A 214 9.86 -6.63 4.90
CA GLU A 214 9.97 -5.90 3.62
C GLU A 214 9.56 -4.43 3.77
N GLY A 215 8.47 -4.14 4.49
CA GLY A 215 8.04 -2.77 4.78
C GLY A 215 9.07 -1.98 5.60
N MET A 216 9.67 -2.60 6.61
CA MET A 216 10.76 -1.97 7.39
C MET A 216 12.01 -1.72 6.54
N TYR A 217 12.36 -2.67 5.67
CA TYR A 217 13.49 -2.53 4.75
C TYR A 217 13.25 -1.41 3.72
N PHE A 218 12.03 -1.29 3.21
CA PHE A 218 11.61 -0.16 2.37
C PHE A 218 11.82 1.19 3.07
N ILE A 219 11.35 1.35 4.31
CA ILE A 219 11.57 2.58 5.08
C ILE A 219 13.07 2.87 5.23
N GLN A 220 13.84 1.88 5.68
CA GLN A 220 15.28 2.03 5.92
C GLN A 220 16.02 2.50 4.66
N GLN A 221 15.71 1.89 3.51
CA GLN A 221 16.37 2.23 2.24
C GLN A 221 15.89 3.57 1.68
N CYS A 222 14.62 3.95 1.86
CA CYS A 222 14.14 5.28 1.50
C CYS A 222 14.84 6.38 2.29
N VAL A 223 14.98 6.22 3.61
CA VAL A 223 15.71 7.18 4.46
C VAL A 223 17.18 7.27 4.05
N ALA A 224 17.87 6.13 3.90
CA ALA A 224 19.26 6.11 3.48
C ALA A 224 19.47 6.74 2.09
N SER A 225 18.61 6.41 1.13
CA SER A 225 18.65 6.97 -0.23
C SER A 225 18.48 8.49 -0.22
N SER A 226 17.51 9.00 0.56
CA SER A 226 17.29 10.44 0.67
C SER A 226 18.46 11.17 1.32
N GLN A 227 19.14 10.56 2.29
CA GLN A 227 20.32 11.13 2.93
C GLN A 227 21.53 11.16 1.98
N ASP A 228 21.60 10.21 1.06
CA ASP A 228 22.66 10.11 0.04
C ASP A 228 22.19 10.70 -1.32
N ASN A 229 21.54 11.87 -1.29
CA ASN A 229 21.13 12.63 -2.47
C ASN A 229 20.33 11.78 -3.51
N ALA A 230 19.35 11.02 -3.02
CA ALA A 230 18.51 10.13 -3.81
C ALA A 230 19.29 9.01 -4.54
N ALA A 231 20.39 8.52 -3.97
CA ALA A 231 21.12 7.37 -4.50
C ALA A 231 20.23 6.14 -4.67
N TRP A 232 20.51 5.33 -5.70
CA TRP A 232 19.82 4.05 -5.90
C TRP A 232 20.35 3.00 -4.93
N LEU A 233 19.49 2.47 -4.08
CA LEU A 233 19.84 1.45 -3.08
C LEU A 233 19.10 0.13 -3.31
N PRO A 234 19.66 -1.02 -2.88
CA PRO A 234 18.99 -2.32 -2.99
C PRO A 234 17.71 -2.38 -2.16
N LEU A 235 16.62 -2.86 -2.76
CA LEU A 235 15.33 -3.05 -2.07
C LEU A 235 14.89 -4.53 -2.03
N LYS A 236 15.56 -5.42 -2.77
CA LYS A 236 15.33 -6.86 -2.67
C LYS A 236 15.76 -7.38 -1.30
N HIS A 237 14.86 -8.07 -0.59
CA HIS A 237 15.15 -8.71 0.69
C HIS A 237 15.00 -10.25 0.61
N PRO A 238 15.92 -11.07 1.15
CA PRO A 238 15.86 -12.53 1.02
C PRO A 238 14.62 -13.19 1.63
N VAL A 239 13.99 -12.53 2.61
CA VAL A 239 12.78 -13.02 3.27
C VAL A 239 11.49 -12.52 2.63
N ALA A 240 11.58 -11.70 1.56
CA ALA A 240 10.43 -11.16 0.86
C ALA A 240 9.50 -12.29 0.37
N ARG A 241 8.20 -12.03 0.43
CA ARG A 241 7.20 -12.98 -0.05
C ARG A 241 7.23 -13.00 -1.58
N VAL A 242 7.41 -14.19 -2.14
CA VAL A 242 7.28 -14.48 -3.58
C VAL A 242 5.81 -14.54 -3.96
#